data_AF-A0A0N4TV52-F1
#
_entry.id   AF-A0A0N4TV52-F1
#
_cell.length_a   1.000
_cell.length_b   1.000
_cell.length_c   1.000
_cell.angle_alpha   90.00
_cell.angle_beta   90.00
_cell.angle_gamma   90.00
#
_symmetry.space_group_name_H-M   'P 1'
#
loop_
_entity.id
_entity.type
_entity.pdbx_description
1 polymer ?
#
loop_
_entity_poly.entity_id
_entity_poly.type
_entity_poly.pdbx_seq_one_letter_code
_entity_poly.pdbx_strand_id
1 'polypeptide(L)'
;MDDEDESIIDKIYMKYKRQSWLRTILFTALIIVTPLGYFIAEKSFNYAANYGYYSSASISFPRYSLDQMREFAFKNSIATDYKPSFYTRWNLSFNKILDDPDNGFNMSDNDVIVFLHIQKTAGTSFERFLVKHLNVSAPCICRMGKKRCTCIGPGPKKKIWLFSRYSTGWVCGLHADFTELFVSGCVDNALDKKEGFHRKRRYFYTSFFREPVARFISEYRHVERGATWLAARHICNGRPPTPEQLPMCFDPEIGWDGVTMDEFLACPYNLAFNRQTRMLADLTLINCYDTRSTDAATRDKIMLESAKVNLKNLAFFGLKEYMAESQWMFERLFHLKFSKNLAEWTKSKSNDTEITLQQMQLIKDRNRLDIMLYSYAKKLFFKRLKQLQSSIDDYSVFPHRMVNGSRAGDLKIGVW
;
A
#
# COMPACT_ATOMS: atom_id res chain seq x y z
N MET A 1 -51.28 -10.68 -90.44
CA MET A 1 -50.12 -10.17 -89.69
C MET A 1 -50.65 -8.96 -88.96
N ASP A 2 -50.98 -9.11 -87.68
CA ASP A 2 -51.20 -8.03 -86.68
C ASP A 2 -51.85 -8.55 -85.38
N ASP A 3 -52.22 -9.84 -85.26
CA ASP A 3 -52.84 -10.41 -84.03
C ASP A 3 -51.89 -11.21 -83.11
N GLU A 4 -50.63 -11.47 -83.50
CA GLU A 4 -49.69 -12.23 -82.65
C GLU A 4 -48.72 -11.35 -81.83
N ASP A 5 -48.51 -10.09 -82.20
CA ASP A 5 -47.57 -9.19 -81.50
C ASP A 5 -48.17 -8.52 -80.24
N GLU A 6 -49.49 -8.34 -80.19
CA GLU A 6 -50.15 -7.68 -79.05
C GLU A 6 -50.14 -8.56 -77.78
N SER A 7 -50.16 -9.90 -77.95
CA SER A 7 -50.13 -10.88 -76.84
C SER A 7 -48.79 -10.94 -76.09
N ILE A 8 -47.69 -10.63 -76.75
CA ILE A 8 -46.34 -10.72 -76.18
C ILE A 8 -46.02 -9.45 -75.39
N ILE A 9 -46.42 -8.28 -75.89
CA ILE A 9 -46.18 -7.00 -75.22
C ILE A 9 -46.93 -6.92 -73.89
N ASP A 10 -48.18 -7.38 -73.82
CA ASP A 10 -48.96 -7.38 -72.57
C ASP A 10 -48.37 -8.30 -71.49
N LYS A 11 -47.83 -9.46 -71.89
CA LYS A 11 -47.17 -10.39 -70.96
C LYS A 11 -45.85 -9.82 -70.42
N ILE A 12 -45.09 -9.10 -71.25
CA ILE A 12 -43.85 -8.44 -70.82
C ILE A 12 -44.16 -7.27 -69.89
N TYR A 13 -45.18 -6.47 -70.20
CA TYR A 13 -45.60 -5.33 -69.38
C TYR A 13 -46.10 -5.78 -68.00
N MET A 14 -46.90 -6.84 -67.93
CA MET A 14 -47.38 -7.43 -66.67
C MET A 14 -46.24 -8.00 -65.81
N LYS A 15 -45.23 -8.63 -66.43
CA LYS A 15 -44.06 -9.16 -65.71
C LYS A 15 -43.19 -8.03 -65.15
N TYR A 16 -42.97 -6.96 -65.91
CA TYR A 16 -42.19 -5.80 -65.48
C TYR A 16 -42.89 -5.01 -64.36
N LYS A 17 -44.21 -4.83 -64.45
CA LYS A 17 -45.03 -4.16 -63.42
C LYS A 17 -45.05 -4.94 -62.11
N ARG A 18 -45.14 -6.29 -62.17
CA ARG A 18 -45.09 -7.17 -60.99
C ARG A 18 -43.71 -7.15 -60.32
N GLN A 19 -42.63 -7.13 -61.11
CA GLN A 19 -41.25 -7.09 -60.60
C GLN A 19 -40.87 -5.73 -60.01
N SER A 20 -41.43 -4.64 -60.57
CA SER A 20 -41.33 -3.28 -60.02
C SER A 20 -42.06 -3.17 -58.68
N TRP A 21 -43.30 -3.64 -58.59
CA TRP A 21 -44.07 -3.65 -57.34
C TRP A 21 -43.41 -4.47 -56.21
N LEU A 22 -42.82 -5.63 -56.54
CA LEU A 22 -42.05 -6.43 -55.59
C LEU A 22 -40.81 -5.69 -55.06
N ARG A 23 -40.11 -4.95 -55.92
CA ARG A 23 -38.97 -4.12 -55.51
C ARG A 23 -39.42 -2.95 -54.62
N THR A 24 -40.52 -2.28 -54.95
CA THR A 24 -41.05 -1.18 -54.14
C THR A 24 -41.49 -1.65 -52.76
N ILE A 25 -42.15 -2.82 -52.66
CA ILE A 25 -42.52 -3.42 -51.37
C ILE A 25 -41.29 -3.81 -50.55
N LEU A 26 -40.26 -4.37 -51.18
CA LEU A 26 -39.00 -4.72 -50.49
C LEU A 26 -38.27 -3.48 -49.98
N PHE A 27 -38.23 -2.40 -50.75
CA PHE A 27 -37.61 -1.14 -50.33
C PHE A 27 -38.41 -0.44 -49.22
N THR A 28 -39.74 -0.44 -49.27
CA THR A 28 -40.56 0.13 -48.19
C THR A 28 -40.48 -0.69 -46.92
N ALA A 29 -40.44 -2.03 -47.02
CA ALA A 29 -40.19 -2.90 -45.87
C ALA A 29 -38.82 -2.61 -45.24
N LEU A 30 -37.76 -2.45 -46.05
CA LEU A 30 -36.44 -2.16 -45.51
C LEU A 30 -36.37 -0.81 -44.81
N ILE A 31 -36.96 0.25 -45.39
CA ILE A 31 -36.88 1.62 -44.87
C ILE A 31 -37.83 1.86 -43.69
N ILE A 32 -38.94 1.14 -43.57
CA ILE A 32 -39.92 1.36 -42.49
C ILE A 32 -39.73 0.35 -41.36
N VAL A 33 -39.48 -0.93 -41.67
CA VAL A 33 -39.42 -1.99 -40.63
C VAL A 33 -38.11 -1.93 -39.86
N THR A 34 -36.98 -1.56 -40.50
CA THR A 34 -35.70 -1.51 -39.78
C THR A 34 -35.59 -0.35 -38.77
N PRO A 35 -36.04 0.89 -39.05
CA PRO A 35 -36.00 1.95 -38.04
C PRO A 35 -37.06 1.74 -36.95
N LEU A 36 -38.23 1.19 -37.30
CA LEU A 36 -39.28 0.90 -36.32
C LEU A 36 -38.86 -0.24 -35.38
N GLY A 37 -38.18 -1.27 -35.91
CA GLY A 37 -37.57 -2.35 -35.11
C GLY A 37 -36.47 -1.84 -34.18
N TYR A 38 -35.62 -0.94 -34.66
CA TYR A 38 -34.60 -0.29 -33.83
C TYR A 38 -35.24 0.56 -32.72
N PHE A 39 -36.27 1.35 -33.03
CA PHE A 39 -36.96 2.20 -32.06
C PHE A 39 -37.71 1.38 -31.01
N ILE A 40 -38.32 0.26 -31.38
CA ILE A 40 -38.98 -0.67 -30.43
C ILE A 40 -37.97 -1.40 -29.57
N ALA A 41 -36.81 -1.80 -30.12
CA ALA A 41 -35.73 -2.41 -29.34
C ALA A 41 -35.14 -1.42 -28.34
N GLU A 42 -34.82 -0.20 -28.75
CA GLU A 42 -34.31 0.86 -27.88
C GLU A 42 -35.30 1.23 -26.78
N LYS A 43 -36.60 1.29 -27.09
CA LYS A 43 -37.64 1.56 -26.10
C LYS A 43 -37.85 0.37 -25.15
N SER A 44 -37.69 -0.88 -25.60
CA SER A 44 -37.77 -2.08 -24.75
C SER A 44 -36.57 -2.21 -23.81
N PHE A 45 -35.36 -1.86 -24.27
CA PHE A 45 -34.17 -1.76 -23.41
C PHE A 45 -34.32 -0.64 -22.37
N ASN A 46 -34.88 0.50 -22.74
CA ASN A 46 -35.13 1.61 -21.81
C ASN A 46 -36.30 1.34 -20.84
N TYR A 47 -37.32 0.58 -21.24
CA TYR A 47 -38.42 0.16 -20.35
C TYR A 47 -37.96 -0.89 -19.31
N ALA A 48 -37.07 -1.81 -19.71
CA ALA A 48 -36.47 -2.79 -18.81
C ALA A 48 -35.46 -2.15 -17.82
N ALA A 49 -34.82 -1.04 -18.19
CA ALA A 49 -33.92 -0.29 -17.32
C ALA A 49 -34.65 0.58 -16.26
N ASN A 50 -35.91 0.96 -16.49
CA ASN A 50 -36.63 1.93 -15.64
C ASN A 50 -37.60 1.32 -14.61
N TYR A 51 -37.87 0.01 -14.64
CA TYR A 51 -38.71 -0.66 -13.63
C TYR A 51 -38.07 -1.95 -13.13
N GLY A 52 -37.15 -1.80 -12.17
CA GLY A 52 -36.49 -2.93 -11.51
C GLY A 52 -35.72 -2.53 -10.27
N TYR A 53 -36.17 -1.51 -9.52
CA TYR A 53 -35.59 -1.13 -8.23
C TYR A 53 -36.54 -1.55 -7.10
N TYR A 54 -36.41 -2.81 -6.65
CA TYR A 54 -36.71 -3.18 -5.27
C TYR A 54 -35.69 -4.23 -4.82
N SER A 55 -34.92 -3.81 -3.81
CA SER A 55 -33.97 -4.55 -2.98
C SER A 55 -34.25 -6.05 -2.84
N SER A 56 -33.37 -6.86 -3.42
CA SER A 56 -32.96 -8.11 -2.78
C SER A 56 -31.45 -7.99 -2.55
N ALA A 57 -31.01 -8.22 -1.31
CA ALA A 57 -29.60 -8.33 -1.01
C ALA A 57 -29.04 -9.49 -1.85
N SER A 58 -28.33 -9.19 -2.94
CA SER A 58 -27.63 -10.17 -3.72
C SER A 58 -26.50 -10.71 -2.85
N ILE A 59 -26.75 -11.88 -2.24
CA ILE A 59 -25.70 -12.73 -1.70
C ILE A 59 -24.82 -13.10 -2.90
N SER A 60 -23.75 -12.34 -3.11
CA SER A 60 -22.74 -12.70 -4.10
C SER A 60 -21.99 -13.91 -3.57
N PHE A 61 -22.30 -15.08 -4.13
CA PHE A 61 -21.49 -16.26 -3.91
C PHE A 61 -20.13 -16.06 -4.58
N PRO A 62 -19.00 -16.40 -3.92
CA PRO A 62 -17.69 -16.32 -4.53
C PRO A 62 -17.65 -17.24 -5.76
N ARG A 63 -17.23 -16.68 -6.90
CA ARG A 63 -17.31 -17.30 -8.24
C ARG A 63 -16.27 -18.40 -8.49
N TYR A 64 -15.48 -18.78 -7.48
CA TYR A 64 -14.42 -19.77 -7.57
C TYR A 64 -14.59 -20.84 -6.48
N SER A 65 -14.10 -22.04 -6.75
CA SER A 65 -14.05 -23.10 -5.75
C SER A 65 -12.99 -22.79 -4.68
N LEU A 66 -13.21 -23.28 -3.44
CA LEU A 66 -12.26 -23.16 -2.33
C LEU A 66 -10.83 -23.60 -2.71
N ASP A 67 -10.70 -24.57 -3.62
CA ASP A 67 -9.40 -25.12 -4.01
C ASP A 67 -8.64 -24.23 -4.99
N GLN A 68 -9.33 -23.56 -5.91
CA GLN A 68 -8.73 -22.53 -6.78
C GLN A 68 -8.19 -21.37 -5.95
N MET A 69 -8.98 -20.92 -4.97
CA MET A 69 -8.60 -19.80 -4.12
C MET A 69 -7.47 -20.17 -3.14
N ARG A 70 -7.39 -21.44 -2.71
CA ARG A 70 -6.25 -21.99 -1.96
C ARG A 70 -4.98 -22.01 -2.81
N GLU A 71 -5.01 -22.48 -4.06
CA GLU A 71 -3.78 -22.59 -4.87
C GLU A 71 -3.08 -21.24 -5.07
N PHE A 72 -3.84 -20.15 -5.25
CA PHE A 72 -3.30 -18.79 -5.34
C PHE A 72 -2.64 -18.31 -4.04
N ALA A 73 -3.21 -18.67 -2.88
CA ALA A 73 -2.71 -18.27 -1.58
C ALA A 73 -1.53 -19.16 -1.07
N PHE A 74 -1.51 -20.44 -1.47
CA PHE A 74 -0.55 -21.45 -1.01
C PHE A 74 0.80 -21.44 -1.74
N LYS A 75 0.89 -20.95 -2.98
CA LYS A 75 2.16 -20.89 -3.76
C LYS A 75 3.27 -20.02 -3.11
N ASN A 76 3.02 -19.45 -1.93
CA ASN A 76 3.89 -18.52 -1.23
C ASN A 76 3.88 -18.65 0.30
N SER A 77 3.25 -19.69 0.88
CA SER A 77 3.23 -19.88 2.34
C SER A 77 4.58 -20.39 2.84
N ILE A 78 5.37 -19.52 3.47
CA ILE A 78 6.31 -19.99 4.50
C ILE A 78 5.42 -20.25 5.71
N ALA A 79 5.33 -21.49 6.16
CA ALA A 79 4.71 -21.80 7.45
C ALA A 79 5.43 -20.98 8.52
N THR A 80 4.74 -19.97 9.07
CA THR A 80 5.26 -19.20 10.20
C THR A 80 4.61 -19.74 11.45
N ASP A 81 5.37 -20.52 12.22
CA ASP A 81 4.98 -20.90 13.56
C ASP A 81 4.83 -19.62 14.38
N TYR A 82 3.59 -19.29 14.75
CA TYR A 82 3.29 -18.23 15.69
C TYR A 82 4.03 -18.52 17.01
N LYS A 83 4.97 -17.65 17.40
CA LYS A 83 5.66 -17.75 18.69
C LYS A 83 5.36 -16.50 19.53
N PRO A 84 4.68 -16.64 20.69
CA PRO A 84 4.42 -15.52 21.61
C PRO A 84 5.68 -14.74 22.02
N SER A 85 6.87 -15.36 21.95
CA SER A 85 8.16 -14.71 22.17
C SER A 85 8.51 -13.59 21.18
N PHE A 86 7.76 -13.41 20.09
CA PHE A 86 8.00 -12.31 19.15
C PHE A 86 7.56 -10.94 19.70
N TYR A 87 6.58 -10.86 20.61
CA TYR A 87 6.15 -9.58 21.18
C TYR A 87 7.23 -8.89 22.02
N THR A 88 8.20 -9.62 22.56
CA THR A 88 9.31 -9.06 23.35
C THR A 88 10.50 -8.60 22.48
N ARG A 89 10.47 -8.82 21.15
CA ARG A 89 11.55 -8.41 20.22
C ARG A 89 11.49 -6.96 19.77
N TRP A 90 10.53 -6.20 20.30
CA TRP A 90 10.38 -4.77 20.07
C TRP A 90 11.51 -3.99 20.74
N ASN A 91 12.69 -4.05 20.12
CA ASN A 91 13.90 -3.68 20.84
C ASN A 91 14.13 -2.16 20.84
N LEU A 92 13.84 -1.45 19.74
CA LEU A 92 14.28 -0.05 19.57
C LEU A 92 13.16 0.87 19.06
N SER A 93 12.52 1.58 19.99
CA SER A 93 11.56 2.64 19.72
C SER A 93 12.24 4.00 19.69
N PHE A 94 11.56 5.03 19.14
CA PHE A 94 12.06 6.41 19.14
C PHE A 94 12.60 6.86 20.51
N ASN A 95 11.82 6.66 21.58
CA ASN A 95 12.23 7.06 22.92
C ASN A 95 13.47 6.27 23.37
N LYS A 96 13.53 4.95 23.14
CA LYS A 96 14.70 4.14 23.51
C LYS A 96 15.98 4.58 22.81
N ILE A 97 15.88 5.03 21.55
CA ILE A 97 17.03 5.56 20.79
C ILE A 97 17.45 6.93 21.34
N LEU A 98 16.48 7.76 21.76
CA LEU A 98 16.74 9.09 22.30
C LEU A 98 17.30 9.05 23.73
N ASP A 99 16.80 8.14 24.57
CA ASP A 99 17.11 8.06 26.00
C ASP A 99 18.50 7.47 26.27
N ASP A 100 19.04 6.70 25.33
CA ASP A 100 20.30 5.96 25.50
C ASP A 100 21.11 5.94 24.18
N PRO A 101 22.29 6.58 24.14
CA PRO A 101 23.17 6.60 22.95
C PRO A 101 23.58 5.22 22.43
N ASP A 102 23.66 4.19 23.30
CA ASP A 102 24.03 2.83 22.89
C ASP A 102 22.92 2.16 22.06
N ASN A 103 21.71 2.71 22.09
CA ASN A 103 20.59 2.31 21.24
C ASN A 103 20.62 2.95 19.85
N GLY A 104 21.61 3.79 19.57
CA GLY A 104 21.87 4.34 18.24
C GLY A 104 22.09 3.25 17.18
N PHE A 105 21.72 3.56 15.94
CA PHE A 105 21.89 2.64 14.82
C PHE A 105 23.37 2.49 14.44
N ASN A 106 23.87 1.24 14.42
CA ASN A 106 25.22 0.92 13.99
C ASN A 106 25.23 -0.05 12.81
N MET A 107 25.55 0.47 11.62
CA MET A 107 25.61 -0.33 10.39
C MET A 107 26.70 -1.42 10.40
N SER A 108 27.75 -1.27 11.23
CA SER A 108 28.82 -2.27 11.37
C SER A 108 28.40 -3.47 12.21
N ASP A 109 27.37 -3.31 13.05
CA ASP A 109 26.83 -4.35 13.92
C ASP A 109 25.78 -5.20 13.18
N ASN A 110 24.88 -5.86 13.92
CA ASN A 110 23.80 -6.67 13.37
C ASN A 110 22.48 -5.89 13.35
N ASP A 111 22.55 -4.57 13.22
CA ASP A 111 21.39 -3.69 13.21
C ASP A 111 20.73 -3.65 11.83
N VAL A 112 19.41 -3.65 11.82
CA VAL A 112 18.62 -3.66 10.59
C VAL A 112 17.52 -2.62 10.64
N ILE A 113 17.53 -1.69 9.70
CA ILE A 113 16.39 -0.81 9.42
C ILE A 113 15.37 -1.63 8.63
N VAL A 114 14.14 -1.71 9.14
CA VAL A 114 13.02 -2.38 8.49
C VAL A 114 12.02 -1.33 8.04
N PHE A 115 11.67 -1.30 6.76
CA PHE A 115 10.70 -0.36 6.24
C PHE A 115 9.35 -1.04 5.95
N LEU A 116 8.34 -0.70 6.74
CA LEU A 116 6.95 -1.09 6.52
C LEU A 116 6.32 -0.14 5.50
N HIS A 117 6.18 -0.61 4.26
CA HIS A 117 5.70 0.22 3.16
C HIS A 117 4.17 0.14 3.02
N ILE A 118 3.44 1.10 3.58
CA ILE A 118 2.00 1.26 3.36
C ILE A 118 1.74 1.90 1.99
N GLN A 119 0.78 1.36 1.22
CA GLN A 119 0.48 1.88 -0.11
C GLN A 119 0.14 3.38 -0.07
N LYS A 120 0.73 4.12 -1.02
CA LYS A 120 0.44 5.53 -1.34
C LYS A 120 0.85 6.56 -0.28
N THR A 121 1.78 6.21 0.62
CA THR A 121 2.28 7.11 1.67
C THR A 121 3.66 7.72 1.38
N ALA A 122 4.08 7.82 0.11
CA ALA A 122 5.43 8.23 -0.32
C ALA A 122 6.57 7.21 -0.04
N GLY A 123 6.24 5.97 0.36
CA GLY A 123 7.23 4.92 0.59
C GLY A 123 8.17 4.64 -0.60
N THR A 124 7.68 4.69 -1.84
CA THR A 124 8.54 4.53 -3.03
C THR A 124 9.66 5.58 -3.11
N SER A 125 9.36 6.84 -2.76
CA SER A 125 10.35 7.91 -2.76
C SER A 125 11.35 7.71 -1.62
N PHE A 126 10.86 7.47 -0.40
CA PHE A 126 11.71 7.28 0.76
C PHE A 126 12.64 6.07 0.64
N GLU A 127 12.13 4.91 0.20
CA GLU A 127 12.98 3.72 0.01
C GLU A 127 14.06 3.93 -1.06
N ARG A 128 13.77 4.69 -2.13
CA ARG A 128 14.79 5.06 -3.13
C ARG A 128 15.88 5.92 -2.51
N PHE A 129 15.53 6.84 -1.62
CA PHE A 129 16.49 7.66 -0.90
C PHE A 129 17.36 6.80 0.02
N LEU A 130 16.78 5.84 0.75
CA LEU A 130 17.54 4.91 1.59
C LEU A 130 18.58 4.12 0.80
N VAL A 131 18.26 3.67 -0.42
CA VAL A 131 19.20 2.84 -1.21
C VAL A 131 20.14 3.62 -2.14
N LYS A 132 19.85 4.88 -2.49
CA LYS A 132 20.63 5.64 -3.49
C LYS A 132 21.22 6.95 -2.99
N HIS A 133 20.64 7.54 -1.95
CA HIS A 133 20.95 8.90 -1.53
C HIS A 133 21.36 8.97 -0.06
N LEU A 134 21.57 7.85 0.61
CA LEU A 134 22.04 7.83 2.00
C LEU A 134 23.58 7.80 2.01
N ASN A 135 24.20 8.76 2.69
CA ASN A 135 25.65 8.79 2.88
C ASN A 135 26.02 7.85 4.03
N VAL A 136 26.58 6.70 3.68
CA VAL A 136 26.96 5.61 4.60
C VAL A 136 28.33 5.07 4.23
N SER A 137 29.04 4.45 5.18
CA SER A 137 30.36 3.86 4.93
C SER A 137 30.35 2.69 3.93
N ALA A 138 29.19 2.03 3.75
CA ALA A 138 28.98 0.94 2.81
C ALA A 138 27.69 1.19 1.99
N PRO A 139 27.77 1.97 0.89
CA PRO A 139 26.62 2.28 0.06
C PRO A 139 25.99 1.04 -0.58
N CYS A 140 24.68 1.06 -0.80
CA CYS A 140 24.01 -0.03 -1.50
C CYS A 140 24.46 -0.10 -2.97
N ILE A 141 24.68 -1.31 -3.46
CA ILE A 141 25.06 -1.57 -4.86
C ILE A 141 23.80 -1.76 -5.70
N CYS A 142 23.43 -0.76 -6.48
CA CYS A 142 22.27 -0.79 -7.39
C CYS A 142 22.72 -1.01 -8.84
N ARG A 143 22.43 -2.19 -9.42
CA ARG A 143 22.75 -2.48 -10.84
C ARG A 143 21.67 -1.93 -11.77
N MET A 144 22.07 -1.38 -12.92
CA MET A 144 21.12 -0.96 -13.96
C MET A 144 20.21 -2.11 -14.38
N GLY A 145 18.94 -1.80 -14.67
CA GLY A 145 17.91 -2.79 -15.03
C GLY A 145 17.40 -3.66 -13.87
N LYS A 146 18.06 -3.66 -12.70
CA LYS A 146 17.57 -4.37 -11.51
C LYS A 146 16.81 -3.42 -10.60
N LYS A 147 15.59 -3.81 -10.20
CA LYS A 147 14.78 -3.05 -9.24
C LYS A 147 15.36 -3.09 -7.82
N ARG A 148 16.13 -4.12 -7.45
CA ARG A 148 16.70 -4.33 -6.10
C ARG A 148 18.17 -3.96 -6.08
N CYS A 149 18.59 -3.33 -4.98
CA CYS A 149 19.97 -3.02 -4.64
C CYS A 149 20.48 -3.97 -3.56
N THR A 150 21.78 -4.20 -3.54
CA THR A 150 22.44 -5.01 -2.50
C THR A 150 22.97 -4.08 -1.41
N CYS A 151 22.32 -4.07 -0.24
CA CYS A 151 22.69 -3.26 0.92
C CYS A 151 23.34 -4.15 1.97
N ILE A 152 24.67 -4.23 1.95
CA ILE A 152 25.47 -5.06 2.86
C ILE A 152 26.35 -4.14 3.71
N GLY A 153 26.39 -4.38 5.02
CA GLY A 153 27.14 -3.57 5.97
C GLY A 153 28.65 -3.76 5.81
N PRO A 154 29.46 -2.86 6.40
CA PRO A 154 30.91 -2.96 6.35
C PRO A 154 31.41 -4.20 7.11
N GLY A 155 32.55 -4.73 6.65
CA GLY A 155 33.23 -5.87 7.28
C GLY A 155 33.17 -7.17 6.47
N PRO A 156 33.88 -8.22 6.94
CA PRO A 156 34.10 -9.46 6.16
C PRO A 156 32.86 -10.36 6.08
N LYS A 157 31.92 -10.23 7.01
CA LYS A 157 30.69 -11.02 7.05
C LYS A 157 29.60 -10.29 6.27
N LYS A 158 28.98 -10.96 5.29
CA LYS A 158 27.77 -10.43 4.60
C LYS A 158 26.66 -10.21 5.64
N LYS A 159 26.35 -8.94 5.93
CA LYS A 159 25.32 -8.50 6.88
C LYS A 159 24.35 -7.59 6.16
N ILE A 160 23.06 -7.90 6.18
CA ILE A 160 22.05 -7.02 5.58
C ILE A 160 21.63 -5.99 6.63
N TRP A 161 21.86 -4.70 6.36
CA TRP A 161 21.49 -3.61 7.29
C TRP A 161 20.14 -2.94 6.94
N LEU A 162 19.58 -3.23 5.76
CA LEU A 162 18.31 -2.67 5.30
C LEU A 162 17.38 -3.77 4.81
N PHE A 163 16.19 -3.85 5.40
CA PHE A 163 15.07 -4.67 4.96
C PHE A 163 13.98 -3.78 4.37
N SER A 164 13.87 -3.76 3.05
CA SER A 164 12.93 -2.92 2.30
C SER A 164 12.64 -3.52 0.92
N ARG A 165 11.65 -2.99 0.21
CA ARG A 165 11.34 -3.37 -1.18
C ARG A 165 12.56 -3.26 -2.09
N TYR A 166 13.35 -2.20 -1.93
CA TYR A 166 14.49 -1.91 -2.80
C TYR A 166 15.81 -2.56 -2.33
N SER A 167 15.84 -3.23 -1.18
CA SER A 167 16.99 -4.04 -0.74
C SER A 167 16.70 -5.55 -0.80
N THR A 168 15.88 -6.06 0.11
CA THR A 168 15.54 -7.49 0.22
C THR A 168 14.45 -7.89 -0.77
N GLY A 169 13.58 -6.95 -1.15
CA GLY A 169 12.38 -7.22 -1.91
C GLY A 169 11.23 -7.67 -1.00
N TRP A 170 10.14 -8.13 -1.62
CA TRP A 170 8.93 -8.57 -0.93
C TRP A 170 9.04 -9.99 -0.38
N VAL A 171 10.13 -10.30 0.32
CA VAL A 171 10.40 -11.67 0.83
C VAL A 171 9.38 -12.12 1.88
N CYS A 172 8.74 -11.17 2.57
CA CYS A 172 7.65 -11.42 3.52
C CYS A 172 6.24 -11.26 2.93
N GLY A 173 6.12 -11.01 1.63
CA GLY A 173 4.84 -10.67 0.99
C GLY A 173 4.84 -9.26 0.41
N LEU A 174 4.07 -9.06 -0.66
CA LEU A 174 3.92 -7.76 -1.31
C LEU A 174 3.21 -6.80 -0.36
N HIS A 175 3.86 -5.69 -0.01
CA HIS A 175 3.36 -4.73 0.99
C HIS A 175 3.00 -5.40 2.32
N ALA A 176 3.85 -6.34 2.77
CA ALA A 176 3.69 -7.02 4.05
C ALA A 176 3.44 -6.01 5.19
N ASP A 177 2.37 -6.24 5.94
CA ASP A 177 1.95 -5.36 7.02
C ASP A 177 2.67 -5.63 8.35
N PHE A 178 2.30 -4.94 9.42
CA PHE A 178 2.89 -5.14 10.75
C PHE A 178 2.73 -6.58 11.24
N THR A 179 1.58 -7.20 11.01
CA THR A 179 1.32 -8.58 11.42
C THR A 179 2.25 -9.54 10.65
N GLU A 180 2.38 -9.34 9.35
CA GLU A 180 3.24 -10.15 8.49
C GLU A 180 4.73 -9.95 8.79
N LEU A 181 5.20 -8.72 8.90
CA LEU A 181 6.62 -8.42 9.12
C LEU A 181 7.06 -8.79 10.54
N PHE A 182 6.27 -8.38 11.54
CA PHE A 182 6.65 -8.42 12.94
C PHE A 182 6.04 -9.61 13.69
N VAL A 183 4.70 -9.68 13.75
CA VAL A 183 3.99 -10.66 14.60
C VAL A 183 4.28 -12.10 14.15
N SER A 184 4.38 -12.34 12.84
CA SER A 184 4.71 -13.66 12.30
C SER A 184 6.21 -14.02 12.38
N GLY A 185 7.08 -13.08 12.78
CA GLY A 185 8.53 -13.26 12.82
C GLY A 185 9.21 -13.32 11.45
N CYS A 186 8.52 -12.95 10.37
CA CYS A 186 9.03 -13.16 9.00
C CYS A 186 10.36 -12.47 8.72
N VAL A 187 10.59 -11.25 9.22
CA VAL A 187 11.82 -10.49 8.94
C VAL A 187 13.07 -11.26 9.41
N ASP A 188 13.05 -11.81 10.62
CA ASP A 188 14.19 -12.54 11.18
C ASP A 188 14.45 -13.83 10.40
N ASN A 189 13.39 -14.63 10.16
CA ASN A 189 13.46 -15.86 9.40
C ASN A 189 13.97 -15.63 7.96
N ALA A 190 13.53 -14.56 7.31
CA ALA A 190 13.93 -14.23 5.95
C ALA A 190 15.39 -13.78 5.87
N LEU A 191 15.88 -13.04 6.87
CA LEU A 191 17.28 -12.63 6.94
C LEU A 191 18.20 -13.81 7.27
N ASP A 192 17.82 -14.67 8.22
CA ASP A 192 18.55 -15.89 8.55
C ASP A 192 18.68 -16.81 7.34
N LYS A 193 17.58 -17.05 6.62
CA LYS A 193 17.60 -17.84 5.38
C LYS A 193 18.52 -17.24 4.32
N LYS A 194 18.60 -15.92 4.22
CA LYS A 194 19.42 -15.22 3.22
C LYS A 194 20.89 -15.15 3.61
N GLU A 195 21.21 -15.11 4.91
CA GLU A 195 22.57 -15.08 5.44
C GLU A 195 23.13 -16.48 5.74
N GLY A 196 22.28 -17.50 5.78
CA GLY A 196 22.64 -18.91 5.96
C GLY A 196 22.75 -19.37 7.42
N PHE A 197 22.55 -18.49 8.40
CA PHE A 197 22.63 -18.82 9.83
C PHE A 197 21.89 -17.79 10.68
N HIS A 198 21.50 -18.20 11.90
CA HIS A 198 20.82 -17.34 12.86
C HIS A 198 21.76 -16.26 13.40
N ARG A 199 21.28 -15.01 13.46
CA ARG A 199 21.98 -13.91 14.14
C ARG A 199 21.05 -13.18 15.09
N LYS A 200 21.59 -12.81 16.26
CA LYS A 200 20.94 -11.84 17.14
C LYS A 200 21.04 -10.45 16.50
N ARG A 201 19.89 -9.90 16.07
CA ARG A 201 19.76 -8.59 15.40
C ARG A 201 18.97 -7.61 16.27
N ARG A 202 19.22 -6.32 16.10
CA ARG A 202 18.33 -5.24 16.57
C ARG A 202 17.58 -4.68 15.38
N TYR A 203 16.27 -4.54 15.50
CA TYR A 203 15.40 -4.08 14.41
C TYR A 203 14.88 -2.67 14.69
N PHE A 204 15.07 -1.79 13.72
CA PHE A 204 14.57 -0.42 13.72
C PHE A 204 13.41 -0.35 12.73
N TYR A 205 12.20 -0.60 13.22
CA TYR A 205 11.01 -0.53 12.37
C TYR A 205 10.65 0.91 12.04
N THR A 206 10.49 1.17 10.75
CA THR A 206 10.22 2.48 10.19
C THR A 206 9.07 2.44 9.21
N SER A 207 8.36 3.56 9.04
CA SER A 207 7.22 3.65 8.11
C SER A 207 7.00 5.10 7.65
N PHE A 208 6.07 5.29 6.72
CA PHE A 208 5.57 6.59 6.30
C PHE A 208 4.04 6.59 6.28
N PHE A 209 3.45 7.71 6.70
CA PHE A 209 2.01 7.94 6.74
C PHE A 209 1.61 9.13 5.88
N ARG A 210 0.33 9.22 5.55
CA ARG A 210 -0.25 10.29 4.73
C ARG A 210 -1.65 10.62 5.20
N GLU A 211 -2.08 11.85 4.97
CA GLU A 211 -3.45 12.27 5.21
C GLU A 211 -4.43 11.27 4.53
N PRO A 212 -5.37 10.67 5.28
CA PRO A 212 -6.16 9.52 4.83
C PRO A 212 -6.99 9.74 3.57
N VAL A 213 -7.62 10.90 3.41
CA VAL A 213 -8.44 11.21 2.23
C VAL A 213 -7.54 11.28 1.00
N ALA A 214 -6.45 12.05 1.07
CA ALA A 214 -5.47 12.16 0.00
C ALA A 214 -4.79 10.81 -0.33
N ARG A 215 -4.55 9.98 0.69
CA ARG A 215 -4.04 8.61 0.54
C ARG A 215 -5.02 7.72 -0.20
N PHE A 216 -6.30 7.76 0.18
CA PHE A 216 -7.38 6.99 -0.45
C PHE A 216 -7.58 7.37 -1.92
N ILE A 217 -7.70 8.67 -2.22
CA ILE A 217 -7.82 9.18 -3.60
C ILE A 217 -6.59 8.79 -4.43
N SER A 218 -5.40 8.84 -3.85
CA SER A 218 -4.17 8.39 -4.52
C SER A 218 -4.14 6.89 -4.79
N GLU A 219 -4.82 6.10 -3.96
CA GLU A 219 -4.98 4.66 -4.16
C GLU A 219 -5.98 4.37 -5.27
N TYR A 220 -7.16 4.98 -5.21
CA TYR A 220 -8.16 4.92 -6.27
C TYR A 220 -7.53 5.19 -7.64
N ARG A 221 -6.86 6.33 -7.80
CA ARG A 221 -6.20 6.68 -9.08
C ARG A 221 -5.13 5.67 -9.49
N HIS A 222 -4.56 4.89 -8.57
CA HIS A 222 -3.61 3.85 -8.92
C HIS A 222 -4.31 2.58 -9.40
N VAL A 223 -5.41 2.22 -8.73
CA VAL A 223 -6.25 1.07 -9.05
C VAL A 223 -6.94 1.27 -10.40
N GLU A 224 -7.50 2.46 -10.64
CA GLU A 224 -8.07 2.88 -11.94
C GLU A 224 -7.10 2.66 -13.12
N ARG A 225 -5.78 2.72 -12.87
CA ARG A 225 -4.74 2.45 -13.87
C ARG A 225 -4.17 1.02 -13.80
N GLY A 226 -4.90 0.08 -13.20
CA GLY A 226 -4.59 -1.35 -13.18
C GLY A 226 -3.81 -1.86 -11.95
N ALA A 227 -3.65 -1.07 -10.89
CA ALA A 227 -2.99 -1.59 -9.68
C ALA A 227 -3.96 -2.46 -8.84
N THR A 228 -3.58 -3.71 -8.58
CA THR A 228 -4.42 -4.66 -7.81
C THR A 228 -3.76 -5.10 -6.49
N TRP A 229 -2.42 -5.17 -6.47
CA TRP A 229 -1.63 -5.82 -5.41
C TRP A 229 -2.03 -7.27 -5.11
N LEU A 230 -2.55 -8.00 -6.11
CA LEU A 230 -3.07 -9.37 -5.97
C LEU A 230 -2.08 -10.36 -5.31
N ALA A 231 -0.77 -10.12 -5.43
CA ALA A 231 0.26 -10.96 -4.81
C ALA A 231 0.51 -10.68 -3.30
N ALA A 232 -0.30 -9.82 -2.66
CA ALA A 232 -0.26 -9.65 -1.22
C ALA A 232 -0.76 -10.93 -0.52
N ARG A 233 -0.06 -11.37 0.52
CA ARG A 233 -0.32 -12.67 1.16
C ARG A 233 -1.31 -12.56 2.32
N HIS A 234 -1.30 -11.43 3.03
CA HIS A 234 -2.19 -11.17 4.15
C HIS A 234 -2.07 -12.23 5.25
N ILE A 235 -0.84 -12.72 5.49
CA ILE A 235 -0.60 -13.79 6.47
C ILE A 235 -0.94 -13.29 7.89
N CYS A 236 -1.87 -13.99 8.54
CA CYS A 236 -2.22 -13.76 9.93
C CYS A 236 -2.53 -15.12 10.58
N ASN A 237 -2.06 -15.34 11.81
CA ASN A 237 -2.09 -16.66 12.47
C ASN A 237 -1.51 -17.78 11.59
N GLY A 238 -0.38 -17.51 10.92
CA GLY A 238 0.36 -18.49 10.13
C GLY A 238 -0.25 -18.85 8.76
N ARG A 239 -1.39 -18.26 8.37
CA ARG A 239 -2.08 -18.57 7.12
C ARG A 239 -2.63 -17.32 6.40
N PRO A 240 -2.85 -17.39 5.08
CA PRO A 240 -3.62 -16.37 4.36
C PRO A 240 -5.11 -16.43 4.74
N PRO A 241 -5.88 -15.33 4.54
CA PRO A 241 -7.33 -15.33 4.72
C PRO A 241 -8.00 -16.26 3.71
N THR A 242 -9.14 -16.84 4.10
CA THR A 242 -9.99 -17.50 3.10
C THR A 242 -10.77 -16.45 2.29
N PRO A 243 -11.30 -16.81 1.12
CA PRO A 243 -12.07 -15.90 0.27
C PRO A 243 -13.36 -15.40 0.92
N GLU A 244 -13.94 -16.18 1.83
CA GLU A 244 -15.09 -15.75 2.64
C GLU A 244 -14.66 -14.72 3.70
N GLN A 245 -13.42 -14.81 4.19
CA GLN A 245 -12.86 -13.84 5.14
C GLN A 245 -12.38 -12.56 4.45
N LEU A 246 -11.91 -12.66 3.21
CA LEU A 246 -11.48 -11.51 2.42
C LEU A 246 -11.86 -11.66 0.94
N PRO A 247 -13.12 -11.34 0.57
CA PRO A 247 -13.55 -11.33 -0.82
C PRO A 247 -12.84 -10.25 -1.63
N MET A 248 -12.65 -10.49 -2.92
CA MET A 248 -12.09 -9.49 -3.85
C MET A 248 -13.17 -8.53 -4.35
N CYS A 249 -12.79 -7.29 -4.63
CA CYS A 249 -13.66 -6.29 -5.25
C CYS A 249 -13.69 -6.35 -6.79
N PHE A 250 -12.87 -7.20 -7.37
CA PHE A 250 -12.65 -7.29 -8.81
C PHE A 250 -12.28 -8.72 -9.19
N ASP A 251 -12.37 -9.02 -10.48
CA ASP A 251 -11.97 -10.31 -11.03
C ASP A 251 -10.43 -10.37 -11.13
N PRO A 252 -9.75 -11.33 -10.47
CA PRO A 252 -8.28 -11.39 -10.47
C PRO A 252 -7.65 -11.66 -11.84
N GLU A 253 -8.40 -12.21 -12.80
CA GLU A 253 -7.91 -12.46 -14.16
C GLU A 253 -7.98 -11.20 -15.03
N ILE A 254 -8.96 -10.32 -14.77
CA ILE A 254 -9.20 -9.09 -15.52
C ILE A 254 -8.46 -7.92 -14.88
N GLY A 255 -8.56 -7.78 -13.55
CA GLY A 255 -8.09 -6.62 -12.80
C GLY A 255 -9.22 -5.66 -12.45
N TRP A 256 -8.84 -4.44 -12.05
CA TRP A 256 -9.77 -3.38 -11.64
C TRP A 256 -9.45 -2.05 -12.35
N ASP A 257 -8.87 -2.14 -13.55
CA ASP A 257 -8.62 -0.99 -14.40
C ASP A 257 -9.93 -0.34 -14.86
N GLY A 258 -9.91 0.97 -15.03
CA GLY A 258 -11.10 1.74 -15.43
C GLY A 258 -12.18 1.88 -14.35
N VAL A 259 -11.99 1.34 -13.14
CA VAL A 259 -12.98 1.48 -12.04
C VAL A 259 -13.31 2.94 -11.77
N THR A 260 -14.60 3.24 -11.63
CA THR A 260 -15.09 4.57 -11.25
C THR A 260 -14.93 4.80 -9.74
N MET A 261 -14.96 6.07 -9.29
CA MET A 261 -14.93 6.37 -7.85
C MET A 261 -16.09 5.71 -7.09
N ASP A 262 -17.28 5.68 -7.68
CA ASP A 262 -18.47 5.13 -7.04
C ASP A 262 -18.37 3.61 -6.89
N GLU A 263 -17.91 2.88 -7.92
CA GLU A 263 -17.64 1.44 -7.82
C GLU A 263 -16.55 1.13 -6.80
N PHE A 264 -15.49 1.96 -6.76
CA PHE A 264 -14.40 1.80 -5.80
C PHE A 264 -14.90 1.98 -4.34
N LEU A 265 -15.84 2.90 -4.11
CA LEU A 265 -16.48 3.12 -2.81
C LEU A 265 -17.58 2.10 -2.49
N ALA A 266 -18.22 1.52 -3.50
CA ALA A 266 -19.33 0.59 -3.34
C ALA A 266 -18.88 -0.77 -2.80
N CYS A 267 -17.68 -1.24 -3.14
CA CYS A 267 -17.20 -2.53 -2.65
C CYS A 267 -16.92 -2.49 -1.13
N PRO A 268 -17.66 -3.24 -0.30
CA PRO A 268 -17.47 -3.22 1.16
C PRO A 268 -16.14 -3.83 1.61
N TYR A 269 -15.53 -4.67 0.77
CA TYR A 269 -14.27 -5.37 1.03
C TYR A 269 -13.04 -4.61 0.55
N ASN A 270 -13.19 -3.36 0.10
CA ASN A 270 -12.09 -2.59 -0.45
C ASN A 270 -11.00 -2.34 0.60
N LEU A 271 -9.84 -2.96 0.40
CA LEU A 271 -8.66 -2.84 1.27
C LEU A 271 -8.07 -1.43 1.34
N ALA A 272 -8.54 -0.49 0.53
CA ALA A 272 -8.23 0.93 0.67
C ALA A 272 -8.83 1.55 1.93
N PHE A 273 -9.94 1.00 2.45
CA PHE A 273 -10.56 1.49 3.68
C PHE A 273 -9.68 1.20 4.89
N ASN A 274 -9.47 2.22 5.72
CA ASN A 274 -8.69 2.17 6.95
C ASN A 274 -7.34 1.44 6.78
N ARG A 275 -6.71 1.61 5.62
CA ARG A 275 -5.51 0.86 5.23
C ARG A 275 -4.36 1.09 6.21
N GLN A 276 -4.11 2.33 6.62
CA GLN A 276 -2.99 2.65 7.51
C GLN A 276 -3.18 2.02 8.88
N THR A 277 -4.41 2.03 9.38
CA THR A 277 -4.78 1.41 10.66
C THR A 277 -4.65 -0.11 10.57
N ARG A 278 -5.26 -0.74 9.56
CA ARG A 278 -5.19 -2.19 9.36
C ARG A 278 -3.75 -2.68 9.20
N MET A 279 -2.95 -1.99 8.39
CA MET A 279 -1.58 -2.43 8.10
C MET A 279 -0.57 -2.16 9.23
N LEU A 280 -0.94 -1.35 10.22
CA LEU A 280 -0.10 -1.09 11.38
C LEU A 280 -0.54 -1.86 12.63
N ALA A 281 -1.81 -2.25 12.69
CA ALA A 281 -2.35 -3.04 13.78
C ALA A 281 -1.78 -4.47 13.78
N ASP A 282 -1.81 -5.06 14.96
CA ASP A 282 -1.73 -6.51 15.12
C ASP A 282 -3.12 -7.10 14.86
N LEU A 283 -3.28 -7.73 13.70
CA LEU A 283 -4.56 -8.29 13.29
C LEU A 283 -4.94 -9.56 14.07
N THR A 284 -3.99 -10.19 14.78
CA THR A 284 -4.30 -11.38 15.60
C THR A 284 -5.24 -11.03 16.75
N LEU A 285 -5.18 -9.80 17.25
CA LEU A 285 -6.05 -9.28 18.32
C LEU A 285 -7.53 -9.14 17.91
N ILE A 286 -7.79 -9.15 16.62
CA ILE A 286 -9.13 -9.04 16.05
C ILE A 286 -9.48 -10.28 15.22
N ASN A 287 -8.94 -11.44 15.56
CA ASN A 287 -9.21 -12.68 14.81
C ASN A 287 -8.91 -12.58 13.30
N CYS A 288 -7.82 -11.89 12.96
CA CYS A 288 -7.35 -11.70 11.59
C CYS A 288 -8.41 -11.04 10.70
N TYR A 289 -8.75 -11.65 9.57
CA TYR A 289 -9.73 -11.15 8.61
C TYR A 289 -11.14 -11.68 8.87
N ASP A 290 -11.36 -12.50 9.90
CA ASP A 290 -12.70 -12.97 10.24
C ASP A 290 -13.49 -11.87 10.97
N THR A 291 -14.55 -11.38 10.35
CA THR A 291 -15.41 -10.32 10.89
C THR A 291 -16.62 -10.86 11.64
N ARG A 292 -16.85 -12.19 11.67
CA ARG A 292 -18.09 -12.78 12.23
C ARG A 292 -18.07 -12.90 13.74
N SER A 293 -16.89 -12.98 14.35
CA SER A 293 -16.73 -13.29 15.78
C SER A 293 -16.85 -12.09 16.71
N THR A 294 -16.85 -10.86 16.19
CA THR A 294 -16.76 -9.65 17.00
C THR A 294 -17.54 -8.54 16.33
N ASP A 295 -18.30 -7.76 17.10
CA ASP A 295 -19.01 -6.61 16.57
C ASP A 295 -18.03 -5.59 15.96
N ALA A 296 -18.49 -4.88 14.93
CA ALA A 296 -17.64 -3.97 14.16
C ALA A 296 -17.07 -2.83 15.00
N ALA A 297 -17.79 -2.33 16.00
CA ALA A 297 -17.33 -1.21 16.82
C ALA A 297 -16.19 -1.63 17.76
N THR A 298 -16.31 -2.78 18.42
CA THR A 298 -15.26 -3.35 19.27
C THR A 298 -14.04 -3.71 18.44
N ARG A 299 -14.24 -4.36 17.28
CA ARG A 299 -13.17 -4.69 16.34
C ARG A 299 -12.38 -3.45 15.93
N ASP A 300 -13.07 -2.40 15.52
CA ASP A 300 -12.45 -1.15 15.07
C ASP A 300 -11.72 -0.43 16.20
N LYS A 301 -12.25 -0.48 17.44
CA LYS A 301 -11.58 0.07 18.62
C LYS A 301 -10.26 -0.67 18.92
N ILE A 302 -10.28 -2.01 18.95
CA ILE A 302 -9.08 -2.81 19.21
C ILE A 302 -8.02 -2.55 18.13
N MET A 303 -8.44 -2.55 16.85
CA MET A 303 -7.54 -2.31 15.72
C MET A 303 -6.90 -0.92 15.78
N LEU A 304 -7.68 0.13 16.08
CA LEU A 304 -7.16 1.49 16.22
C LEU A 304 -6.17 1.63 17.38
N GLU A 305 -6.50 1.09 18.56
CA GLU A 305 -5.61 1.17 19.72
C GLU A 305 -4.32 0.37 19.50
N SER A 306 -4.41 -0.82 18.89
CA SER A 306 -3.24 -1.59 18.46
C SER A 306 -2.36 -0.78 17.49
N ALA A 307 -2.95 -0.17 16.46
CA ALA A 307 -2.22 0.66 15.52
C ALA A 307 -1.55 1.88 16.19
N LYS A 308 -2.21 2.56 17.14
CA LYS A 308 -1.60 3.67 17.90
C LYS A 308 -0.42 3.21 18.75
N VAL A 309 -0.57 2.08 19.43
CA VAL A 309 0.51 1.47 20.23
C VAL A 309 1.69 1.13 19.34
N ASN A 310 1.46 0.47 18.19
CA ASN A 310 2.53 0.13 17.26
C ASN A 310 3.16 1.37 16.63
N LEU A 311 2.37 2.40 16.27
CA LEU A 311 2.88 3.66 15.77
C LEU A 311 3.80 4.36 16.77
N LYS A 312 3.36 4.48 18.03
CA LYS A 312 4.06 5.17 19.13
C LYS A 312 5.50 4.70 19.30
N ASN A 313 5.74 3.53 18.78
CA ASN A 313 6.71 2.65 19.31
C ASN A 313 7.70 2.37 18.11
N LEU A 314 7.32 2.65 16.84
CA LEU A 314 8.24 2.63 15.71
C LEU A 314 9.50 3.46 16.04
N ALA A 315 10.66 2.97 15.59
CA ALA A 315 11.93 3.70 15.68
C ALA A 315 11.76 5.08 15.04
N PHE A 316 11.18 5.11 13.84
CA PHE A 316 10.88 6.34 13.13
C PHE A 316 9.63 6.21 12.26
N PHE A 317 8.91 7.31 12.08
CA PHE A 317 7.97 7.41 10.97
C PHE A 317 7.95 8.83 10.41
N GLY A 318 7.78 8.93 9.10
CA GLY A 318 7.60 10.19 8.40
C GLY A 318 6.15 10.45 8.03
N LEU A 319 5.84 11.71 7.74
CA LEU A 319 4.56 12.15 7.20
C LEU A 319 4.77 12.72 5.80
N LYS A 320 3.97 12.28 4.82
CA LYS A 320 4.07 12.71 3.42
C LYS A 320 3.89 14.22 3.26
N GLU A 321 3.13 14.85 4.15
CA GLU A 321 2.85 16.28 4.18
C GLU A 321 4.02 17.10 4.75
N TYR A 322 4.97 16.44 5.43
CA TYR A 322 6.09 17.05 6.16
C TYR A 322 7.40 16.35 5.79
N MET A 323 7.70 16.27 4.49
CA MET A 323 8.85 15.49 3.98
C MET A 323 10.20 16.06 4.44
N ALA A 324 10.33 17.39 4.52
CA ALA A 324 11.57 18.04 4.95
C ALA A 324 11.85 17.75 6.44
N GLU A 325 10.83 17.86 7.27
CA GLU A 325 10.91 17.58 8.70
C GLU A 325 11.09 16.08 8.95
N SER A 326 10.47 15.23 8.13
CA SER A 326 10.66 13.78 8.16
C SER A 326 12.11 13.40 7.83
N GLN A 327 12.70 14.04 6.81
CA GLN A 327 14.11 13.88 6.48
C GLN A 327 14.98 14.28 7.67
N TRP A 328 14.78 15.49 8.19
CA TRP A 328 15.58 16.02 9.29
C TRP A 328 15.51 15.11 10.54
N MET A 329 14.31 14.66 10.92
CA MET A 329 14.13 13.74 12.04
C MET A 329 14.87 12.41 11.81
N PHE A 330 14.76 11.83 10.62
CA PHE A 330 15.46 10.58 10.29
C PHE A 330 16.98 10.76 10.38
N GLU A 331 17.51 11.82 9.78
CA GLU A 331 18.95 12.09 9.78
C GLU A 331 19.51 12.25 11.19
N ARG A 332 18.77 12.94 12.06
CA ARG A 332 19.15 13.13 13.46
C ARG A 332 19.08 11.85 14.27
N LEU A 333 17.99 11.09 14.14
CA LEU A 333 17.77 9.90 14.95
C LEU A 333 18.73 8.76 14.60
N PHE A 334 19.08 8.60 13.33
CA PHE A 334 19.97 7.54 12.87
C PHE A 334 21.43 7.98 12.71
N HIS A 335 21.73 9.26 12.93
CA HIS A 335 23.04 9.86 12.63
C HIS A 335 23.53 9.61 11.20
N LEU A 336 22.59 9.58 10.25
CA LEU A 336 22.85 9.42 8.81
C LEU A 336 22.47 10.71 8.08
N LYS A 337 23.02 10.95 6.89
CA LYS A 337 22.65 12.11 6.07
C LYS A 337 22.25 11.69 4.68
N PHE A 338 21.21 12.31 4.13
CA PHE A 338 20.90 12.16 2.72
C PHE A 338 21.70 13.16 1.88
N SER A 339 22.09 12.76 0.68
CA SER A 339 22.77 13.62 -0.30
C SER A 339 21.81 14.45 -1.16
N LYS A 340 20.50 14.26 -0.98
CA LYS A 340 19.44 14.99 -1.68
C LYS A 340 18.31 15.34 -0.72
N ASN A 341 17.50 16.33 -1.08
CA ASN A 341 16.34 16.74 -0.30
C ASN A 341 15.09 15.94 -0.70
N LEU A 342 14.45 15.30 0.27
CA LEU A 342 13.20 14.54 0.08
C LEU A 342 12.01 15.43 -0.30
N ALA A 343 12.01 16.70 0.10
CA ALA A 343 10.92 17.64 -0.13
C ALA A 343 10.85 18.20 -1.55
N GLU A 344 11.88 18.01 -2.38
CA GLU A 344 11.88 18.43 -3.78
C GLU A 344 10.79 17.72 -4.63
N TRP A 345 10.16 16.66 -4.10
CA TRP A 345 9.11 15.89 -4.76
C TRP A 345 7.70 16.28 -4.29
N THR A 346 7.05 17.21 -4.98
CA THR A 346 5.74 17.76 -4.58
C THR A 346 4.54 17.31 -5.44
N LYS A 347 4.76 16.78 -6.65
CA LYS A 347 3.65 16.42 -7.56
C LYS A 347 2.98 15.10 -7.18
N SER A 348 1.77 15.18 -6.63
CA SER A 348 0.87 14.03 -6.48
C SER A 348 -0.13 14.00 -7.63
N LYS A 349 -0.10 12.95 -8.46
CA LYS A 349 -1.03 12.74 -9.58
C LYS A 349 -2.52 12.65 -9.19
N SER A 350 -2.82 12.68 -7.89
CA SER A 350 -4.18 12.53 -7.36
C SER A 350 -4.82 13.85 -6.95
N ASN A 351 -4.09 14.97 -6.97
CA ASN A 351 -4.61 16.26 -6.52
C ASN A 351 -5.72 16.78 -7.43
N ASP A 352 -5.66 16.47 -8.72
CA ASP A 352 -6.63 16.92 -9.73
C ASP A 352 -7.83 15.96 -9.86
N THR A 353 -8.08 15.14 -8.83
CA THR A 353 -9.22 14.21 -8.85
C THR A 353 -10.46 14.95 -8.42
N GLU A 354 -11.42 15.09 -9.33
CA GLU A 354 -12.75 15.60 -9.01
C GLU A 354 -13.48 14.62 -8.09
N ILE A 355 -13.95 15.13 -6.95
CA ILE A 355 -14.66 14.37 -5.93
C ILE A 355 -15.89 15.18 -5.53
N THR A 356 -17.07 14.58 -5.61
CA THR A 356 -18.32 15.21 -5.16
C THR A 356 -18.37 15.33 -3.64
N LEU A 357 -19.21 16.21 -3.10
CA LEU A 357 -19.39 16.33 -1.65
C LEU A 357 -19.84 15.01 -0.99
N GLN A 358 -20.70 14.24 -1.68
CA GLN A 358 -21.18 12.95 -1.20
C GLN A 358 -20.06 11.90 -1.17
N GLN A 359 -19.26 11.80 -2.25
CA GLN A 359 -18.09 10.94 -2.29
C GLN A 359 -17.07 11.32 -1.23
N MET A 360 -16.81 12.61 -1.04
CA MET A 360 -15.91 13.12 0.00
C MET A 360 -16.35 12.68 1.40
N GLN A 361 -17.64 12.78 1.70
CA GLN A 361 -18.19 12.34 2.98
C GLN A 361 -18.03 10.82 3.15
N LEU A 362 -18.38 10.04 2.12
CA LEU A 362 -18.24 8.59 2.15
C LEU A 362 -16.77 8.14 2.30
N ILE A 363 -15.83 8.82 1.65
CA ILE A 363 -14.39 8.56 1.82
C ILE A 363 -13.99 8.78 3.28
N LYS A 364 -14.43 9.88 3.91
CA LYS A 364 -14.12 10.17 5.32
C LYS A 364 -14.70 9.10 6.24
N ASP A 365 -15.97 8.73 6.03
CA ASP A 365 -16.66 7.75 6.87
C ASP A 365 -16.01 6.37 6.77
N ARG A 366 -15.68 5.93 5.55
CA ARG A 366 -15.00 4.65 5.29
C ARG A 366 -13.54 4.63 5.76
N ASN A 367 -12.92 5.80 5.99
CA ASN A 367 -11.54 5.93 6.48
C ASN A 367 -11.47 6.56 7.89
N ARG A 368 -12.54 6.46 8.69
CA ARG A 368 -12.63 7.07 10.03
C ARG A 368 -11.49 6.67 10.98
N LEU A 369 -11.02 5.41 10.91
CA LEU A 369 -9.93 4.94 11.77
C LEU A 369 -8.60 5.52 11.33
N ASP A 370 -8.36 5.57 10.03
CA ASP A 370 -7.17 6.22 9.48
C ASP A 370 -7.14 7.71 9.84
N ILE A 371 -8.28 8.40 9.85
CA ILE A 371 -8.39 9.81 10.28
C ILE A 371 -7.98 9.96 11.75
N MET A 372 -8.51 9.10 12.63
CA MET A 372 -8.13 9.11 14.05
C MET A 372 -6.65 8.75 14.27
N LEU A 373 -6.13 7.74 13.56
CA LEU A 373 -4.74 7.33 13.62
C LEU A 373 -3.81 8.44 13.12
N TYR A 374 -4.14 9.07 11.98
CA TYR A 374 -3.32 10.13 11.40
C TYR A 374 -3.32 11.38 12.27
N SER A 375 -4.45 11.74 12.90
CA SER A 375 -4.50 12.82 13.90
C SER A 375 -3.56 12.54 15.09
N TYR A 376 -3.57 11.30 15.59
CA TYR A 376 -2.62 10.86 16.62
C TYR A 376 -1.17 10.90 16.11
N ALA A 377 -0.90 10.39 14.91
CA ALA A 377 0.41 10.35 14.28
C ALA A 377 1.00 11.75 14.13
N LYS A 378 0.20 12.71 13.65
CA LYS A 378 0.60 14.11 13.49
C LYS A 378 0.99 14.74 14.83
N LYS A 379 0.18 14.57 15.87
CA LYS A 379 0.49 15.07 17.22
C LYS A 379 1.79 14.46 17.76
N LEU A 380 1.95 13.15 17.62
CA LEU A 380 3.16 12.44 18.06
C LEU A 380 4.40 12.87 17.26
N PHE A 381 4.28 13.03 15.95
CA PHE A 381 5.36 13.46 15.07
C PHE A 381 5.92 14.84 15.48
N PHE A 382 5.05 15.83 15.66
CA PHE A 382 5.49 17.16 16.11
C PHE A 382 6.03 17.17 17.54
N LYS A 383 5.49 16.33 18.42
CA LYS A 383 6.06 16.13 19.76
C LYS A 383 7.50 15.62 19.66
N ARG A 384 7.74 14.59 18.84
CA ARG A 384 9.08 14.00 18.62
C ARG A 384 10.06 14.97 17.97
N LEU A 385 9.61 15.77 16.99
CA LEU A 385 10.41 16.83 16.40
C LEU A 385 10.88 17.82 17.47
N LYS A 386 9.96 18.31 18.29
CA LYS A 386 10.27 19.25 19.37
C LYS A 386 11.25 18.64 20.37
N GLN A 387 11.05 17.38 20.75
CA GLN A 387 11.97 16.66 21.64
C GLN A 387 13.40 16.62 21.11
N LEU A 388 13.58 16.28 19.82
CA LEU A 388 14.90 16.26 19.18
C LEU A 388 15.54 17.66 19.05
N GLN A 389 14.72 18.69 18.81
CA GLN A 389 15.21 20.07 18.74
C GLN A 389 15.69 20.54 20.12
N SER A 390 14.89 20.31 21.17
CA SER A 390 15.27 20.70 22.54
C SER A 390 16.50 19.95 23.06
N SER A 391 16.69 18.67 22.71
CA SER A 391 17.92 17.96 23.06
C SER A 391 19.18 18.55 22.40
N ILE A 392 19.03 19.19 21.23
CA ILE A 392 20.13 19.87 20.54
C ILE A 392 20.42 21.21 21.21
N ASP A 393 19.39 21.98 21.52
CA ASP A 393 19.54 23.27 22.18
C ASP A 393 20.25 23.10 23.53
N ASP A 394 19.90 22.07 24.30
CA ASP A 394 20.55 21.74 25.58
C ASP A 394 22.03 21.35 25.39
N TYR A 395 22.35 20.57 24.35
CA TYR A 395 23.74 20.24 24.00
C TYR A 395 24.55 21.46 23.53
N SER A 396 23.91 22.41 22.84
CA SER A 396 24.55 23.65 22.38
C SER A 396 24.86 24.63 23.51
N VAL A 397 24.17 24.52 24.65
CA VAL A 397 24.39 25.34 25.85
C VAL A 397 25.56 24.80 26.71
N PHE A 398 25.96 23.54 26.52
CA PHE A 398 27.13 22.94 27.19
C PHE A 398 28.20 22.49 26.20
N PRO A 399 28.99 23.40 25.60
CA PRO A 399 30.20 23.01 24.91
C PRO A 399 31.17 22.37 25.93
N HIS A 400 31.59 21.14 25.64
CA HIS A 400 32.47 20.31 26.47
C HIS A 400 33.44 21.07 27.39
N ARG A 401 33.29 20.83 28.69
CA ARG A 401 34.41 20.93 29.64
C ARG A 401 35.44 19.90 29.20
N MET A 402 36.47 20.35 28.47
CA MET A 402 37.60 19.51 28.11
C MET A 402 38.18 18.87 29.36
N VAL A 403 38.17 17.54 29.40
CA VAL A 403 38.90 16.74 30.36
C VAL A 403 40.39 16.90 30.03
N ASN A 404 41.05 17.87 30.64
CA ASN A 404 42.51 17.89 30.75
C ASN A 404 42.90 16.82 31.78
N GLY A 405 43.28 15.65 31.27
CA GLY A 405 43.69 14.52 32.09
C GLY A 405 44.87 13.79 31.48
N SER A 406 46.05 14.41 31.42
CA SER A 406 47.31 13.68 31.40
C SER A 406 48.55 14.56 31.60
N ARG A 407 49.21 14.32 32.75
CA ARG A 407 50.65 14.40 33.05
C ARG A 407 51.29 15.78 33.25
N ALA A 408 51.27 16.21 34.52
CA ALA A 408 52.42 16.86 35.13
C ALA A 408 53.62 15.89 35.07
N GLY A 409 54.65 16.28 34.33
CA GLY A 409 55.98 15.69 34.39
C GLY A 409 56.92 16.71 35.03
N ASP A 410 57.61 16.27 36.07
CA ASP A 410 58.53 17.01 36.92
C ASP A 410 59.58 17.83 36.14
N LEU A 411 59.67 19.13 36.44
CA LEU A 411 60.86 19.93 36.16
C LEU A 411 61.61 20.15 37.47
N LYS A 412 62.67 19.36 37.69
CA LYS A 412 63.65 19.61 38.76
C LYS A 412 64.53 20.79 38.36
N ILE A 413 64.56 21.79 39.23
CA ILE A 413 65.53 22.88 39.25
C ILE A 413 66.86 22.32 39.76
N GLY A 414 67.92 22.49 38.96
CA GLY A 414 69.30 22.22 39.34
C GLY A 414 70.14 23.46 39.05
N VAL A 415 70.60 24.10 40.11
CA VAL A 415 71.57 25.19 40.16
C VAL A 415 72.94 24.67 39.71
N TRP A 416 73.54 25.31 38.70
CA TRP A 416 74.89 25.91 38.63
C TRP A 416 75.20 26.28 37.19
#